data_AF-A0A2G2ZNV7-F1
#
_entry.id   AF-A0A2G2ZNV7-F1
#
_cell.length_a   1.000
_cell.length_b   1.000
_cell.length_c   1.000
_cell.angle_alpha   90.00
_cell.angle_beta   90.00
_cell.angle_gamma   90.00
#
_symmetry.space_group_name_H-M   'P 1'
#
loop_
_entity.id
_entity.type
_entity.pdbx_description
1 polymer ?
#
loop_
_entity_poly.entity_id
_entity_poly.type
_entity_poly.pdbx_seq_one_letter_code
_entity_poly.pdbx_strand_id
1 'polypeptide(L)'
;MKGFDPFGPGGIASHHIIKEILGILVGLFHLSVRPPQRLYKGLRMRNIKTILSSSIIAFFFAAFVISGTMWYGSGTTLIELFGPTHYQWDQGYFQQEIYRRVSAGLAENQNRATLKFDGAFRSIPRDGFTFGHTSFSLPFFFGHIWHGAKTCSEMFLLVLTQI
;
A
#
# COMPACT_ATOMS: atom_id res chain seq x y z
N MET A 1 10.91 -18.03 10.20
CA MET A 1 10.35 -17.19 9.11
C MET A 1 10.29 -15.72 9.53
N LYS A 2 11.40 -15.09 9.95
CA LYS A 2 11.41 -13.68 10.44
C LYS A 2 11.44 -12.64 9.31
N GLY A 3 11.79 -13.03 8.09
CA GLY A 3 11.91 -12.12 6.94
C GLY A 3 10.58 -11.64 6.34
N PHE A 4 9.47 -12.30 6.66
CA PHE A 4 8.12 -11.92 6.22
C PHE A 4 7.28 -11.31 7.35
N ASP A 5 7.88 -11.09 8.52
CA ASP A 5 7.24 -10.35 9.60
C ASP A 5 7.12 -8.87 9.18
N PRO A 6 5.90 -8.30 9.09
CA PRO A 6 5.69 -6.91 8.67
C PRO A 6 6.31 -5.89 9.62
N PHE A 7 6.69 -6.27 10.84
CA PHE A 7 7.36 -5.41 11.81
C PHE A 7 8.89 -5.58 11.82
N GLY A 8 9.42 -6.60 11.15
CA GLY A 8 10.85 -6.92 11.15
C GLY A 8 11.64 -6.09 10.14
N PRO A 9 12.61 -5.25 10.55
CA PRO A 9 13.37 -4.41 9.63
C PRO A 9 14.24 -5.21 8.65
N GLY A 10 14.68 -6.42 9.04
CA GLY A 10 15.46 -7.32 8.17
C GLY A 10 14.70 -7.80 6.93
N GLY A 11 13.36 -7.88 7.00
CA GLY A 11 12.52 -8.21 5.85
C GLY A 11 12.55 -7.11 4.77
N ILE A 12 12.60 -5.84 5.19
CA ILE A 12 12.60 -4.68 4.30
C ILE A 12 13.88 -4.65 3.45
N ALA A 13 15.05 -4.78 4.10
CA ALA A 13 16.33 -4.80 3.41
C ALA A 13 16.44 -5.99 2.43
N SER A 14 16.04 -7.18 2.88
CA SER A 14 16.05 -8.39 2.05
C SER A 14 15.10 -8.27 0.85
N HIS A 15 13.92 -7.70 1.05
CA HIS A 15 12.94 -7.45 -0.01
C HIS A 15 13.50 -6.51 -1.07
N HIS A 16 14.15 -5.40 -0.67
CA HIS A 16 14.77 -4.47 -1.61
C HIS A 16 15.85 -5.12 -2.46
N ILE A 17 16.79 -5.85 -1.83
CA ILE A 17 17.88 -6.53 -2.55
C ILE A 17 17.33 -7.51 -3.59
N ILE A 18 16.40 -8.38 -3.19
CA ILE A 18 15.83 -9.39 -4.09
C ILE A 18 15.00 -8.72 -5.19
N LYS A 19 14.18 -7.72 -4.86
CA LYS A 19 13.36 -6.99 -5.83
C LYS A 19 14.22 -6.26 -6.85
N GLU A 20 15.32 -5.64 -6.44
CA GLU A 20 16.22 -4.91 -7.34
C GLU A 20 16.95 -5.86 -8.29
N ILE A 21 17.50 -6.97 -7.78
CA ILE A 21 18.14 -7.99 -8.61
C ILE A 21 17.13 -8.56 -9.63
N LEU A 22 15.94 -8.96 -9.18
CA LEU A 22 14.90 -9.47 -10.07
C LEU A 22 14.42 -8.41 -11.07
N GLY A 23 14.29 -7.16 -10.65
CA GLY A 23 13.90 -6.05 -11.52
C GLY A 23 14.88 -5.84 -12.67
N ILE A 24 16.18 -5.90 -12.40
CA ILE A 24 17.23 -5.81 -13.43
C ILE A 24 17.14 -7.01 -14.39
N LEU A 25 17.02 -8.23 -13.87
CA LEU A 25 16.93 -9.44 -14.69
C LEU A 25 15.68 -9.43 -15.60
N VAL A 26 14.52 -9.08 -15.04
CA VAL A 26 13.26 -8.98 -15.80
C VAL A 26 13.33 -7.84 -16.82
N GLY A 27 13.97 -6.71 -16.47
CA GLY A 27 14.21 -5.61 -17.39
C GLY A 27 15.07 -6.02 -18.59
N LEU A 28 16.21 -6.68 -18.33
CA LEU A 28 17.09 -7.20 -19.38
C LEU A 28 16.39 -8.25 -20.26
N PHE A 29 15.57 -9.10 -19.65
CA PHE A 29 14.74 -10.05 -20.38
C PHE A 29 13.78 -9.34 -21.35
N HIS A 30 13.05 -8.32 -20.87
CA HIS A 30 12.11 -7.56 -21.72
C HIS A 30 12.79 -6.73 -22.81
N LEU A 31 14.04 -6.31 -22.62
CA LEU A 31 14.85 -5.67 -23.67
C LEU A 31 15.34 -6.67 -24.73
N SER A 32 15.61 -7.92 -24.32
CA SER A 32 16.22 -8.93 -25.18
C SER A 32 15.20 -9.78 -25.95
N VAL A 33 13.99 -9.94 -25.41
CA VAL A 33 13.00 -10.90 -25.91
C VAL A 33 11.76 -10.19 -26.46
N ARG A 34 11.43 -10.45 -27.73
CA ARG A 34 10.18 -9.96 -28.34
C ARG A 34 8.98 -10.74 -27.82
N PRO A 35 7.81 -10.09 -27.65
CA PRO A 35 6.61 -10.77 -27.15
C PRO A 35 6.13 -11.84 -28.13
N PRO A 36 5.65 -13.00 -27.63
CA PRO A 36 5.12 -14.05 -28.48
C PRO A 36 3.81 -13.60 -29.14
N GLN A 37 3.58 -14.05 -30.38
CA GLN A 37 2.48 -13.59 -31.24
C GLN A 37 1.09 -13.73 -30.59
N ARG A 38 0.86 -14.79 -29.80
CA ARG A 38 -0.41 -15.02 -29.10
C ARG A 38 -0.69 -13.94 -28.04
N LEU A 39 0.33 -13.57 -27.24
CA LEU A 39 0.19 -12.52 -26.23
C LEU A 39 0.11 -11.14 -26.86
N TYR A 40 0.90 -10.88 -27.90
CA TYR A 40 0.88 -9.59 -28.60
C TYR A 40 -0.51 -9.27 -29.17
N LYS A 41 -1.16 -10.27 -29.79
CA LYS A 41 -2.53 -10.16 -30.30
C LYS A 41 -3.56 -10.17 -29.16
N GLY A 42 -3.47 -11.14 -28.25
CA GLY A 42 -4.46 -11.34 -27.18
C GLY A 42 -4.55 -10.17 -26.20
N LEU A 43 -3.41 -9.60 -25.80
CA LEU A 43 -3.36 -8.43 -24.91
C LEU A 43 -3.38 -7.10 -25.64
N ARG A 44 -3.50 -7.09 -26.99
CA ARG A 44 -3.47 -5.88 -27.84
C ARG A 44 -2.30 -4.94 -27.53
N MET A 45 -1.09 -5.47 -27.39
CA MET A 45 0.10 -4.69 -26.96
C MET A 45 0.43 -3.47 -27.84
N ARG A 46 -0.14 -3.36 -29.05
CA ARG A 46 -0.04 -2.16 -29.92
C ARG A 46 -0.88 -0.97 -29.42
N ASN A 47 -1.92 -1.21 -28.63
CA ASN A 47 -2.84 -0.18 -28.16
C ASN A 47 -2.40 0.35 -26.80
N ILE A 48 -2.10 1.65 -26.72
CA ILE A 48 -1.67 2.32 -25.48
C ILE A 48 -2.69 2.20 -24.34
N LYS A 49 -3.98 2.00 -24.66
CA LYS A 49 -5.04 1.82 -23.65
C LYS A 49 -4.84 0.56 -22.81
N THR A 50 -4.17 -0.45 -23.35
CA THR A 50 -3.81 -1.69 -22.61
C THR A 50 -2.81 -1.39 -21.51
N ILE A 51 -1.76 -0.63 -21.86
CA ILE A 51 -0.72 -0.19 -20.94
C ILE A 51 -1.36 0.67 -19.85
N LEU A 52 -2.19 1.64 -20.24
CA LEU A 52 -2.93 2.48 -19.30
C LEU A 52 -3.78 1.64 -18.33
N SER A 53 -4.58 0.69 -18.84
CA SER A 53 -5.39 -0.19 -17.99
C SER A 53 -4.53 -1.01 -17.02
N SER A 54 -3.42 -1.61 -17.49
CA SER A 54 -2.51 -2.40 -16.65
C SER A 54 -1.77 -1.57 -15.59
N SER A 55 -1.41 -0.32 -15.89
CA SER A 55 -0.75 0.57 -14.94
C SER A 55 -1.72 1.09 -13.87
N ILE A 56 -2.98 1.33 -14.22
CA ILE A 56 -4.01 1.78 -13.28
C ILE A 56 -4.28 0.71 -12.21
N ILE A 57 -4.38 -0.56 -12.59
CA ILE A 57 -4.59 -1.64 -11.60
C ILE A 57 -3.38 -1.86 -10.71
N ALA A 58 -2.16 -1.73 -11.25
CA ALA A 58 -0.94 -1.81 -10.45
C ALA A 58 -0.86 -0.67 -9.42
N PHE A 59 -1.24 0.55 -9.81
CA PHE A 59 -1.31 1.69 -8.90
C PHE A 59 -2.38 1.50 -7.82
N PHE A 60 -3.58 1.05 -8.19
CA PHE A 60 -4.64 0.69 -7.24
C PHE A 60 -4.13 -0.29 -6.19
N PHE A 61 -3.50 -1.38 -6.63
CA PHE A 61 -2.97 -2.41 -5.74
C PHE A 61 -1.93 -1.84 -4.77
N ALA A 62 -0.99 -1.04 -5.26
CA ALA A 62 -0.01 -0.38 -4.40
C ALA A 62 -0.66 0.56 -3.37
N ALA A 63 -1.58 1.41 -3.80
CA ALA A 63 -2.28 2.36 -2.91
C ALA A 63 -3.10 1.63 -1.83
N PHE A 64 -3.78 0.53 -2.19
CA PHE A 64 -4.55 -0.27 -1.25
C PHE A 64 -3.66 -0.97 -0.21
N VAL A 65 -2.55 -1.59 -0.65
CA VAL A 65 -1.58 -2.22 0.25
C VAL A 65 -0.97 -1.21 1.21
N ILE A 66 -0.53 -0.05 0.73
CA ILE A 66 0.09 0.98 1.57
C ILE A 66 -0.93 1.52 2.58
N SER A 67 -2.18 1.75 2.16
CA SER A 67 -3.27 2.13 3.07
C SER A 67 -3.46 1.10 4.20
N GLY A 68 -3.48 -0.19 3.87
CA GLY A 68 -3.56 -1.27 4.86
C GLY A 68 -2.38 -1.25 5.84
N THR A 69 -1.15 -1.14 5.34
CA THR A 69 0.05 -1.06 6.22
C THR A 69 0.10 0.19 7.09
N MET A 70 -0.55 1.28 6.67
CA MET A 70 -0.71 2.48 7.47
C MET A 70 -1.77 2.28 8.56
N TRP A 71 -2.90 1.65 8.25
CA TRP A 71 -3.99 1.43 9.20
C TRP A 71 -3.63 0.44 10.31
N TYR A 72 -3.10 -0.73 9.95
CA TYR A 72 -2.77 -1.80 10.89
C TYR A 72 -1.40 -1.61 11.57
N GLY A 73 -0.53 -0.78 10.98
CA GLY A 73 0.84 -0.61 11.42
C GLY A 73 1.79 -1.65 10.81
N SER A 74 3.03 -1.24 10.61
CA SER A 74 4.13 -2.06 10.08
C SER A 74 5.47 -1.42 10.47
N GLY A 75 6.58 -2.09 10.19
CA GLY A 75 7.92 -1.58 10.42
C GLY A 75 8.24 -0.30 9.63
N THR A 76 7.44 0.06 8.62
CA THR A 76 7.58 1.30 7.83
C THR A 76 6.60 2.40 8.25
N THR A 77 5.65 2.12 9.14
CA THR A 77 4.60 3.07 9.58
C THR A 77 4.65 3.27 11.09
N LEU A 78 5.82 3.74 11.56
CA LEU A 78 6.17 3.87 12.98
C LEU A 78 5.22 4.81 13.75
N ILE A 79 4.96 4.44 15.00
CA ILE A 79 4.11 5.21 15.92
C ILE A 79 4.63 6.62 16.19
N GLU A 80 5.95 6.79 16.29
CA GLU A 80 6.59 8.07 16.57
C GLU A 80 6.37 9.10 15.48
N LEU A 81 6.18 8.65 14.23
CA LEU A 81 5.99 9.51 13.07
C LEU A 81 4.52 9.71 12.71
N PHE A 82 3.71 8.66 12.80
CA PHE A 82 2.33 8.67 12.31
C PHE A 82 1.26 8.67 13.41
N GLY A 83 1.64 8.45 14.67
CA GLY A 83 0.73 8.26 15.80
C GLY A 83 0.33 6.80 16.02
N PRO A 84 -0.33 6.48 17.15
CA PRO A 84 -0.73 5.12 17.51
C PRO A 84 -1.78 4.55 16.55
N THR A 85 -1.95 3.22 16.56
CA THR A 85 -3.08 2.58 15.88
C THR A 85 -4.25 2.43 16.85
N HIS A 86 -5.48 2.43 16.34
CA HIS A 86 -6.67 2.17 17.17
C HIS A 86 -6.60 0.80 17.88
N TYR A 87 -5.98 -0.19 17.24
CA TYR A 87 -5.76 -1.51 17.82
C TYR A 87 -4.91 -1.47 19.11
N GLN A 88 -3.98 -0.51 19.24
CA GLN A 88 -3.22 -0.35 20.47
C GLN A 88 -4.09 0.16 21.63
N TRP A 89 -5.09 0.97 21.34
CA TRP A 89 -6.09 1.42 22.30
C TRP A 89 -7.02 0.27 22.70
N ASP A 90 -7.59 -0.44 21.72
CA ASP A 90 -8.55 -1.54 21.94
C ASP A 90 -7.97 -2.66 22.81
N GLN A 91 -6.67 -2.94 22.65
CA GLN A 91 -5.98 -3.97 23.42
C GLN A 91 -5.39 -3.46 24.75
N GLY A 92 -5.52 -2.16 25.04
CA GLY A 92 -4.91 -1.54 26.22
C GLY A 92 -3.39 -1.68 26.25
N TYR A 93 -2.72 -1.71 25.10
CA TYR A 93 -1.29 -2.03 24.97
C TYR A 93 -0.42 -1.15 25.88
N PHE A 94 -0.61 0.17 25.80
CA PHE A 94 0.13 1.13 26.63
C PHE A 94 -0.28 1.05 28.10
N GLN A 95 -1.54 0.74 28.37
CA GLN A 95 -2.04 0.63 29.75
C GLN A 95 -1.37 -0.54 30.48
N GLN A 96 -1.24 -1.69 29.84
CA GLN A 96 -0.54 -2.84 30.39
C GLN A 96 0.94 -2.55 30.66
N GLU A 97 1.63 -1.89 29.72
CA GLU A 97 3.04 -1.51 29.88
C GLU A 97 3.26 -0.47 30.98
N ILE A 98 2.33 0.49 31.12
CA ILE A 98 2.33 1.46 32.23
C ILE A 98 2.17 0.74 33.56
N TYR A 99 1.17 -0.14 33.72
CA TYR A 99 0.99 -0.89 34.95
C TYR A 99 2.22 -1.74 35.30
N ARG A 100 2.81 -2.42 34.31
CA ARG A 100 4.04 -3.20 34.51
C ARG A 100 5.18 -2.33 35.04
N ARG A 101 5.40 -1.14 34.45
CA ARG A 101 6.46 -0.21 34.87
C ARG A 101 6.19 0.42 36.23
N VAL A 102 4.96 0.83 36.50
CA VAL A 102 4.56 1.42 37.80
C VAL A 102 4.65 0.40 38.92
N SER A 103 4.19 -0.84 38.71
CA SER A 103 4.38 -1.94 39.66
C SER A 103 5.84 -2.27 39.90
N ALA A 104 6.72 -2.04 38.91
CA ALA A 104 8.17 -2.19 39.06
C ALA A 104 8.87 -0.94 39.63
N GLY A 105 8.22 0.22 39.65
CA GLY A 105 8.83 1.53 39.88
C GLY A 105 8.05 2.39 40.86
N LEU A 106 7.58 1.83 41.98
CA LEU A 106 6.80 2.50 43.03
C LEU A 106 7.59 3.58 43.82
N ALA A 107 8.35 4.43 43.14
CA ALA A 107 8.95 5.65 43.65
C ALA A 107 9.30 6.55 42.44
N GLU A 108 8.42 7.50 42.09
CA GLU A 108 8.77 8.85 41.59
C GLU A 108 7.50 9.56 41.08
N ASN A 109 7.11 10.64 41.77
CA ASN A 109 6.02 11.51 41.36
C ASN A 109 6.53 12.56 40.38
N GLN A 110 5.84 12.79 39.25
CA GLN A 110 6.19 13.86 38.32
C GLN A 110 4.98 14.68 37.87
N ASN A 111 5.14 15.99 38.00
CA ASN A 111 4.13 17.03 37.74
C ASN A 111 4.14 17.40 36.24
N ARG A 112 2.98 17.73 35.66
CA ARG A 112 2.85 18.13 34.24
C ARG A 112 2.35 19.57 34.09
N ALA A 113 2.97 20.32 33.17
CA ALA A 113 2.49 21.61 32.72
C ALA A 113 1.37 21.43 31.67
N THR A 114 0.32 22.25 31.79
CA THR A 114 -0.89 22.16 30.97
C THR A 114 -0.83 23.14 29.80
N LEU A 115 -0.94 22.63 28.58
CA LEU A 115 -1.24 23.43 27.39
C LEU A 115 -2.76 23.62 27.28
N LYS A 116 -3.21 24.81 26.85
CA LYS A 116 -4.64 25.07 26.56
C LYS A 116 -5.04 24.36 25.26
N PHE A 117 -6.00 23.45 25.35
CA PHE A 117 -6.67 22.82 24.21
C PHE A 117 -8.15 23.22 24.15
N ASP A 118 -8.76 23.16 22.97
CA ASP A 118 -10.17 23.47 22.71
C ASP A 118 -11.14 22.34 23.14
N GLY A 119 -10.61 21.20 23.56
CA GLY A 119 -11.38 20.05 24.06
C GLY A 119 -11.93 19.14 22.95
N ALA A 120 -11.64 19.41 21.67
CA ALA A 120 -12.09 18.59 20.56
C ALA A 120 -11.05 17.53 20.16
N PHE A 121 -11.48 16.28 19.97
CA PHE A 121 -10.63 15.24 19.39
C PHE A 121 -10.37 15.49 17.91
N ARG A 122 -9.14 15.23 17.45
CA ARG A 122 -8.70 15.39 16.06
C ARG A 122 -8.02 14.12 15.57
N SER A 123 -8.15 13.83 14.28
CA SER A 123 -7.51 12.67 13.63
C SER A 123 -6.00 12.86 13.49
N ILE A 124 -5.26 11.76 13.54
CA ILE A 124 -3.79 11.77 13.37
C ILE A 124 -3.40 11.64 11.89
N PRO A 125 -2.15 11.97 11.51
CA PRO A 125 -1.68 11.82 10.12
C PRO A 125 -1.90 10.41 9.54
N ARG A 126 -1.82 9.37 10.37
CA ARG A 126 -2.15 7.97 10.00
C ARG A 126 -3.56 7.84 9.42
N ASP A 127 -4.55 8.46 10.06
CA ASP A 127 -5.96 8.38 9.65
C ASP A 127 -6.17 9.13 8.34
N GLY A 128 -5.61 10.34 8.24
CA GLY A 128 -5.70 11.16 7.03
C GLY A 128 -5.05 10.46 5.82
N PHE A 129 -3.88 9.85 6.03
CA PHE A 129 -3.21 9.07 4.99
C PHE A 129 -4.04 7.87 4.54
N THR A 130 -4.55 7.08 5.49
CA THR A 130 -5.34 5.87 5.23
C THR A 130 -6.63 6.22 4.48
N PHE A 131 -7.36 7.21 4.97
CA PHE A 131 -8.60 7.68 4.34
C PHE A 131 -8.35 8.16 2.91
N GLY A 132 -7.32 8.99 2.71
CA GLY A 132 -6.93 9.48 1.40
C GLY A 132 -6.63 8.34 0.44
N HIS A 133 -5.71 7.44 0.78
CA HIS A 133 -5.28 6.37 -0.12
C HIS A 133 -6.40 5.35 -0.42
N THR A 134 -7.22 4.99 0.58
CA THR A 134 -8.38 4.12 0.34
C THR A 134 -9.38 4.80 -0.60
N SER A 135 -9.72 6.07 -0.34
CA SER A 135 -10.67 6.83 -1.15
C SER A 135 -10.18 7.06 -2.58
N PHE A 136 -8.89 7.37 -2.75
CA PHE A 136 -8.29 7.56 -4.08
C PHE A 136 -8.03 6.25 -4.81
N SER A 137 -7.89 5.11 -4.12
CA SER A 137 -7.69 3.82 -4.79
C SER A 137 -8.95 3.35 -5.54
N LEU A 138 -10.14 3.55 -4.96
CA LEU A 138 -11.38 3.01 -5.49
C LEU A 138 -11.74 3.52 -6.92
N PRO A 139 -11.59 4.81 -7.25
CA PRO A 139 -11.73 5.30 -8.62
C PRO A 139 -10.74 4.66 -9.61
N PHE A 140 -9.52 4.32 -9.19
CA PHE A 140 -8.55 3.66 -10.07
C PHE A 140 -9.00 2.24 -10.39
N PHE A 141 -9.60 1.52 -9.46
CA PHE A 141 -10.19 0.21 -9.75
C PHE A 141 -11.26 0.29 -10.85
N PHE A 142 -12.20 1.23 -10.74
CA PHE A 142 -13.20 1.45 -11.78
C PHE A 142 -12.58 1.98 -13.09
N GLY A 143 -11.55 2.82 -13.01
CA GLY A 143 -10.78 3.27 -14.16
C GLY A 143 -10.12 2.10 -14.90
N HIS A 144 -9.55 1.13 -14.18
CA HIS A 144 -8.98 -0.08 -14.77
C HIS A 144 -10.04 -0.86 -15.55
N ILE A 145 -11.21 -1.11 -14.94
CA ILE A 145 -12.33 -1.81 -15.58
C ILE A 145 -12.79 -1.06 -16.84
N TRP A 146 -12.96 0.26 -16.75
CA TRP A 146 -13.38 1.09 -17.87
C TRP A 146 -12.38 1.05 -19.04
N HIS A 147 -11.09 1.30 -18.79
CA HIS A 147 -10.07 1.29 -19.81
C HIS A 147 -9.82 -0.12 -20.39
N GLY A 148 -9.94 -1.15 -19.56
CA GLY A 148 -9.89 -2.55 -19.98
C GLY A 148 -11.05 -2.89 -20.91
N ALA A 149 -12.28 -2.55 -20.52
CA ALA A 149 -13.47 -2.76 -21.32
C ALA A 149 -13.40 -2.03 -22.68
N LYS A 150 -12.93 -0.77 -22.71
CA LYS A 150 -12.71 -0.02 -23.96
C LYS A 150 -11.72 -0.71 -24.88
N THR A 151 -10.68 -1.32 -24.32
CA THR A 151 -9.70 -2.07 -25.10
C THR A 151 -10.30 -3.35 -25.66
N CYS A 152 -11.11 -4.06 -24.88
CA CYS A 152 -11.79 -5.27 -25.37
C CYS A 152 -12.89 -4.94 -26.40
N SER A 153 -13.67 -3.87 -26.22
CA SER A 153 -14.76 -3.52 -27.15
C SER A 153 -14.25 -3.11 -28.52
N GLU A 154 -13.12 -2.40 -28.59
CA GLU A 154 -12.45 -2.07 -29.85
C GLU A 154 -11.96 -3.33 -30.59
N MET A 155 -11.65 -4.41 -29.89
CA MET A 155 -11.34 -5.69 -30.53
C MET A 155 -12.55 -6.23 -31.28
N PHE A 156 -13.72 -6.22 -30.62
CA PHE A 156 -14.96 -6.70 -31.19
C PHE A 156 -15.37 -5.90 -32.43
N LEU A 157 -15.30 -4.56 -32.36
CA LEU A 157 -15.62 -3.70 -33.49
C LEU A 157 -14.67 -3.92 -34.68
N LEU A 158 -13.36 -4.06 -34.44
CA LEU A 158 -12.40 -4.31 -35.53
C LEU A 158 -12.56 -5.70 -36.17
N VAL A 159 -13.06 -6.70 -35.45
CA VAL A 159 -13.39 -8.00 -36.04
C VAL A 159 -14.67 -7.90 -36.87
N LEU A 160 -15.67 -7.16 -36.39
CA LEU A 160 -16.93 -6.96 -37.12
C LEU A 160 -16.80 -6.10 -38.37
N THR A 161 -15.85 -5.16 -38.43
CA THR A 161 -15.61 -4.32 -39.63
C THR A 161 -14.62 -4.94 -40.62
N GLN A 162 -14.18 -6.18 -40.39
CA GLN A 162 -13.29 -6.95 -41.28
C GLN A 162 -13.99 -8.21 -41.83
N ILE A 163 -15.32 -8.27 -41.70
CA ILE A 163 -16.25 -9.22 -42.32
C ILE A 163 -17.18 -8.39 -43.20
#